data_AF-A0A6N3J7D0-F1
#
_entry.id   AF-A0A6N3J7D0-F1
#
_cell.length_a   1.000
_cell.length_b   1.000
_cell.length_c   1.000
_cell.angle_alpha   90.00
_cell.angle_beta   90.00
_cell.angle_gamma   90.00
#
_symmetry.space_group_name_H-M   'P 1'
#
loop_
_entity.id
_entity.type
_entity.pdbx_description
1 polymer ?
#
loop_
_entity_poly.entity_id
_entity_poly.type
_entity_poly.pdbx_seq_one_letter_code
_entity_poly.pdbx_strand_id
1 'polypeptide(L)'
;MKRPYRMGSPKQKMWQSMRIMRCFTPVDIAQTAEVSIAYACAFISTLRRAGYLKRQMNNTGQFAAHQLLKNTGPHAPRHWVKARQVYDVNRGEVHELG
;
A
#
# COMPACT_ATOMS: atom_id res chain seq x y z
N MET A 1 12.53 -17.16 -8.53
CA MET A 1 13.01 -17.16 -7.13
C MET A 1 12.18 -16.18 -6.29
N LYS A 2 11.44 -16.64 -5.27
CA LYS A 2 10.68 -15.75 -4.37
C LYS A 2 11.70 -14.96 -3.54
N ARG A 3 11.85 -13.64 -3.77
CA ARG A 3 12.77 -12.82 -2.95
C ARG A 3 12.38 -12.91 -1.47
N PRO A 4 13.35 -13.07 -0.54
CA PRO A 4 13.05 -13.06 0.89
C PRO A 4 12.46 -11.71 1.26
N TYR A 5 11.52 -11.74 2.21
CA TYR A 5 10.93 -10.52 2.71
C TYR A 5 11.96 -9.77 3.56
N ARG A 6 12.26 -8.52 3.18
CA ARG A 6 13.21 -7.67 3.92
C ARG A 6 12.44 -6.76 4.87
N MET A 7 12.61 -7.02 6.15
CA MET A 7 12.23 -6.07 7.20
C MET A 7 12.88 -4.70 6.89
N GLY A 8 12.15 -3.62 7.15
CA GLY A 8 12.64 -2.25 6.92
C GLY A 8 12.65 -1.75 5.48
N SER A 9 12.23 -2.53 4.47
CA SER A 9 12.10 -1.99 3.12
C SER A 9 11.10 -0.82 3.07
N PRO A 10 11.27 0.20 2.20
CA PRO A 10 10.37 1.34 2.15
C PRO A 10 8.88 0.98 1.98
N LYS A 11 8.57 0.03 1.09
CA LYS A 11 7.19 -0.48 0.91
C LYS A 11 6.67 -1.17 2.17
N GLN A 12 7.57 -1.81 2.90
CA GLN A 12 7.21 -2.44 4.14
C GLN A 12 6.91 -1.44 5.26
N LYS A 13 7.72 -0.39 5.39
CA LYS A 13 7.46 0.71 6.32
C LYS A 13 6.10 1.34 6.01
N MET A 14 5.84 1.68 4.75
CA MET A 14 4.54 2.20 4.30
C MET A 14 3.38 1.26 4.67
N TRP A 15 3.50 -0.04 4.42
CA TRP A 15 2.46 -1.01 4.77
C TRP A 15 2.19 -1.07 6.28
N GLN A 16 3.23 -1.04 7.12
CA GLN A 16 3.04 -1.00 8.57
C GLN A 16 2.30 0.27 9.00
N SER A 17 2.70 1.43 8.48
CA SER A 17 2.00 2.69 8.72
C SER A 17 0.51 2.61 8.36
N MET A 18 0.17 2.06 7.19
CA MET A 18 -1.22 1.89 6.74
C MET A 18 -2.02 0.98 7.69
N ARG A 19 -1.41 -0.11 8.17
CA ARG A 19 -2.05 -1.05 9.11
C ARG A 19 -2.34 -0.43 10.47
N ILE A 20 -1.45 0.45 10.94
CA ILE A 20 -1.63 1.15 12.21
C ILE A 20 -2.70 2.24 12.06
N MET A 21 -2.56 3.11 11.07
CA MET A 21 -3.43 4.29 10.94
C MET A 21 -4.84 3.97 10.45
N ARG A 22 -5.02 2.94 9.61
CA ARG A 22 -6.28 2.53 8.94
C ARG A 22 -6.88 3.55 7.98
N CYS A 23 -6.85 4.82 8.32
CA CYS A 23 -7.24 5.97 7.50
C CYS A 23 -6.05 6.93 7.42
N PHE A 24 -5.64 7.30 6.22
CA PHE A 24 -4.42 8.08 6.02
C PHE A 24 -4.44 8.82 4.68
N THR A 25 -3.68 9.89 4.60
CA THR A 25 -3.31 10.56 3.35
C THR A 25 -1.96 10.03 2.84
N PRO A 26 -1.62 10.25 1.57
CA PRO A 26 -0.27 10.00 1.06
C PRO A 26 0.83 10.73 1.85
N VAL A 27 0.54 11.90 2.44
CA VAL A 27 1.50 12.68 3.23
C VAL A 27 1.81 11.95 4.53
N ASP A 28 0.80 11.47 5.25
CA ASP A 28 0.99 10.71 6.50
C ASP A 28 1.87 9.47 6.27
N ILE A 29 1.64 8.77 5.15
CA ILE A 29 2.41 7.59 4.77
C ILE A 29 3.84 7.95 4.39
N ALA A 30 4.04 9.03 3.63
CA ALA A 30 5.36 9.48 3.23
C ALA A 30 6.22 9.86 4.45
N GLN A 31 5.64 10.61 5.39
CA GLN A 31 6.31 11.03 6.62
C GLN A 31 6.65 9.83 7.52
N THR A 32 5.67 8.98 7.83
CA THR A 32 5.88 7.84 8.75
C THR A 32 6.80 6.75 8.18
N ALA A 33 6.87 6.61 6.85
CA ALA A 33 7.74 5.64 6.21
C ALA A 33 9.08 6.21 5.75
N GLU A 34 9.32 7.51 5.94
CA GLU A 34 10.53 8.24 5.51
C GLU A 34 10.79 8.10 4.00
N VAL A 35 9.76 8.34 3.18
CA VAL A 35 9.82 8.26 1.72
C VAL A 35 9.26 9.52 1.07
N SER A 36 9.52 9.70 -0.23
CA SER A 36 8.88 10.79 -0.98
C SER A 36 7.37 10.57 -1.13
N ILE A 37 6.61 11.67 -1.16
CA ILE A 37 5.15 11.65 -1.39
C ILE A 37 4.83 10.98 -2.72
N ALA A 38 5.62 11.25 -3.77
CA ALA A 38 5.44 10.62 -5.08
C ALA A 38 5.53 9.08 -5.01
N TYR A 39 6.47 8.55 -4.21
CA TYR A 39 6.62 7.11 -4.05
C TYR A 39 5.48 6.49 -3.21
N ALA A 40 5.03 7.19 -2.17
CA ALA A 40 3.85 6.80 -1.41
C ALA A 40 2.59 6.76 -2.29
N CYS A 41 2.35 7.80 -3.10
CA CYS A 41 1.26 7.86 -4.06
C CYS A 41 1.26 6.68 -5.04
N ALA A 42 2.42 6.34 -5.61
CA ALA A 42 2.54 5.21 -6.53
C ALA A 42 2.16 3.88 -5.86
N PHE A 43 2.60 3.66 -4.62
CA PHE A 43 2.28 2.45 -3.87
C PHE A 43 0.80 2.39 -3.45
N ILE A 44 0.25 3.49 -2.93
CA ILE A 44 -1.17 3.63 -2.59
C ILE A 44 -2.05 3.36 -3.82
N SER A 45 -1.71 3.95 -4.97
CA SER A 45 -2.45 3.74 -6.22
C SER A 45 -2.45 2.27 -6.65
N THR A 46 -1.30 1.60 -6.53
CA THR A 46 -1.17 0.17 -6.80
C THR A 46 -2.09 -0.65 -5.89
N LEU A 47 -2.04 -0.42 -4.58
CA LEU A 47 -2.85 -1.16 -3.60
C LEU A 47 -4.35 -0.86 -3.73
N ARG A 48 -4.71 0.37 -4.11
CA ARG A 48 -6.11 0.75 -4.40
C ARG A 48 -6.66 -0.03 -5.60
N ARG A 49 -5.88 -0.13 -6.68
CA ARG A 49 -6.27 -0.92 -7.88
C ARG A 49 -6.41 -2.42 -7.55
N ALA A 50 -5.58 -2.94 -6.64
CA ALA A 50 -5.71 -4.31 -6.12
C ALA A 50 -6.83 -4.48 -5.06
N GLY A 51 -7.59 -3.42 -4.75
CA GLY A 51 -8.72 -3.47 -3.82
C GLY A 51 -8.34 -3.57 -2.34
N TYR A 52 -7.09 -3.25 -1.98
CA TYR A 52 -6.68 -3.16 -0.56
C TYR A 52 -7.13 -1.85 0.08
N LEU A 53 -7.25 -0.78 -0.72
CA LEU A 53 -7.57 0.56 -0.27
C LEU A 53 -8.80 1.08 -0.99
N LYS A 54 -9.60 1.91 -0.31
CA LYS A 54 -10.58 2.78 -0.96
C LYS A 54 -10.23 4.24 -0.72
N ARG A 55 -10.51 5.09 -1.71
CA ARG A 55 -10.45 6.54 -1.56
C ARG A 55 -11.68 7.01 -0.78
N GLN A 56 -11.51 7.89 0.19
CA GLN A 56 -12.61 8.55 0.89
C GLN A 56 -13.14 9.71 0.05
N MET A 57 -14.47 9.87 0.00
CA MET A 57 -15.14 10.89 -0.82
C MET A 57 -15.11 12.28 -0.17
N ASN A 58 -15.07 12.34 1.16
CA ASN A 58 -15.19 13.57 1.95
C ASN A 58 -13.84 14.21 2.24
N ASN A 59 -13.13 14.61 1.18
CA ASN A 59 -11.77 15.11 1.35
C ASN A 59 -11.68 16.63 1.16
N THR A 60 -11.55 17.35 2.27
CA THR A 60 -11.40 18.82 2.29
C THR A 60 -9.95 19.30 2.11
N GLY A 61 -8.98 18.37 2.05
CA GLY A 61 -7.54 18.68 1.92
C GLY A 61 -6.95 18.37 0.54
N GLN A 62 -5.72 18.86 0.30
CA GLN A 62 -4.96 18.75 -0.96
C GLN A 62 -4.81 17.30 -1.46
N PHE A 63 -4.67 16.33 -0.56
CA PHE A 63 -4.55 14.92 -0.91
C PHE A 63 -5.70 14.09 -0.37
N ALA A 64 -6.33 13.30 -1.24
CA ALA A 64 -7.40 12.37 -0.89
C ALA A 64 -6.96 11.39 0.22
N ALA A 65 -7.75 11.28 1.28
CA ALA A 65 -7.61 10.25 2.30
C ALA A 65 -8.01 8.89 1.73
N HIS A 66 -7.39 7.84 2.26
CA HIS A 66 -7.61 6.45 1.89
C HIS A 66 -7.87 5.64 3.15
N GLN A 67 -8.75 4.63 3.04
CA GLN A 67 -8.98 3.65 4.09
C GLN A 67 -8.48 2.28 3.66
N LEU A 68 -7.78 1.61 4.58
CA LEU A 68 -7.38 0.21 4.45
C LEU A 68 -8.58 -0.71 4.60
N LEU A 69 -8.93 -1.43 3.53
CA LEU A 69 -10.00 -2.42 3.51
C LEU A 69 -9.51 -3.82 3.88
N LYS A 70 -8.33 -4.20 3.39
CA LYS A 70 -7.79 -5.55 3.56
C LYS A 70 -6.51 -5.47 4.37
N ASN A 71 -6.56 -5.90 5.63
CA ASN A 71 -5.36 -6.08 6.45
C ASN A 71 -5.00 -7.55 6.53
N THR A 72 -4.31 -8.05 5.51
CA THR A 72 -4.09 -9.49 5.32
C THR A 72 -2.93 -10.04 6.12
N GLY A 73 -2.09 -9.20 6.72
CA GLY A 73 -0.99 -9.61 7.60
C GLY A 73 0.18 -8.64 7.63
N PRO A 74 1.28 -9.01 8.30
CA PRO A 74 2.43 -8.12 8.51
C PRO A 74 3.24 -7.87 7.23
N HIS A 75 3.19 -8.75 6.23
CA HIS A 75 4.00 -8.60 5.03
C HIS A 75 3.30 -7.74 3.97
N ALA A 76 3.99 -6.72 3.45
CA ALA A 76 3.48 -5.88 2.38
C ALA A 76 3.17 -6.71 1.12
N PRO A 77 1.99 -6.48 0.49
CA PRO A 77 1.69 -7.04 -0.81
C PRO A 77 2.74 -6.63 -1.84
N ARG A 78 3.11 -7.57 -2.73
CA ARG A 78 4.18 -7.39 -3.71
C ARG A 78 3.61 -7.01 -5.06
N HIS A 79 3.98 -5.84 -5.55
CA HIS A 79 3.66 -5.43 -6.92
C HIS A 79 4.59 -6.11 -7.93
N TRP A 80 4.02 -6.93 -8.81
CA TRP A 80 4.67 -7.55 -9.96
C TRP A 80 4.36 -6.75 -11.24
N VAL A 81 5.24 -5.79 -11.54
CA VAL A 81 5.03 -4.79 -12.60
C VAL A 81 4.80 -5.44 -13.98
N LYS A 82 5.61 -6.44 -14.36
CA LYS A 82 5.50 -7.11 -15.66
C LYS A 82 4.16 -7.81 -15.87
N ALA A 83 3.64 -8.42 -14.81
CA ALA A 83 2.37 -9.14 -14.84
C ALA A 83 1.17 -8.23 -14.52
N ARG A 84 1.39 -6.94 -14.19
CA ARG A 84 0.35 -6.04 -13.68
C ARG A 84 -0.46 -6.65 -12.54
N GLN A 85 0.22 -7.31 -11.60
CA GLN A 85 -0.41 -8.04 -10.50
C GLN A 85 0.11 -7.56 -9.15
N VAL A 86 -0.68 -7.74 -8.10
CA VAL A 86 -0.26 -7.64 -6.70
C VAL A 86 -0.42 -9.01 -6.05
N TYR A 87 0.69 -9.55 -5.56
CA TYR A 87 0.70 -10.81 -4.82
C TYR A 87 0.63 -10.56 -3.31
N ASP A 88 -0.39 -11.09 -2.67
CA ASP A 88 -0.52 -11.13 -1.21
C ASP A 88 0.37 -12.23 -0.63
N VAL A 89 1.45 -11.84 0.02
CA VAL A 89 2.38 -12.81 0.62
C VAL A 89 1.78 -13.48 1.85
N ASN A 90 0.87 -12.82 2.57
CA ASN A 90 0.29 -13.36 3.81
C ASN A 90 -0.74 -14.44 3.52
N ARG A 91 -1.48 -14.31 2.41
CA ARG A 91 -2.54 -15.26 2.01
C ARG A 91 -2.17 -16.17 0.84
N GLY A 92 -1.12 -15.85 0.08
CA GLY A 92 -0.78 -16.57 -1.14
C GLY A 92 -1.68 -16.25 -2.33
N GLU A 93 -2.39 -15.11 -2.29
CA GLU A 93 -3.37 -14.71 -3.31
C GLU A 93 -2.74 -13.77 -4.36
N VAL A 94 -3.28 -13.75 -5.57
CA VAL A 94 -2.90 -12.81 -6.64
C VAL A 94 -4.10 -11.92 -6.96
N HIS A 95 -3.86 -10.61 -7.04
CA HIS A 95 -4.84 -9.62 -7.47
C HIS A 95 -4.38 -8.94 -8.76
N GLU A 96 -5.17 -9.06 -9.82
CA GLU A 96 -4.95 -8.38 -11.10
C GLU A 96 -5.14 -6.86 -10.94
N LEU A 97 -4.28 -6.07 -11.58
CA LEU A 97 -4.43 -4.62 -11.68
C LEU A 97 -5.11 -4.29 -13.01
N GLY A 98 -6.44 -4.10 -12.95
CA GLY A 98 -7.24 -3.50 -14.03
C GLY A 98 -6.60 -2.23 -14.56
#